data_AF-A0A553I3D9-F1
#
_entry.id   AF-A0A553I3D9-F1
#
_cell.length_a   1.000
_cell.length_b   1.000
_cell.length_c   1.000
_cell.angle_alpha   90.00
_cell.angle_beta   90.00
_cell.angle_gamma   90.00
#
_symmetry.space_group_name_H-M   'P 1'
#
loop_
_entity.id
_entity.type
_entity.pdbx_description
1 polymer ?
#
loop_
_entity_poly.entity_id
_entity_poly.type
_entity_poly.pdbx_seq_one_letter_code
_entity_poly.pdbx_strand_id
1 'polypeptide(L)'
;MHGSQCVRMPPNNNPVTNVNSNDIRCNVGGAKGVSGKCAVKAGSTVTVEMHAQPGDRKCSQEAIGGAHYGPVNVYLSQVPDATTADGSTSWYKILADSWSSKGSVGDGDNWGTNDLNACCGKMDVPIPADTPSGDYLLRAEVIALHTAGQAGGAQFYMSCFQITVTGGSGSLPAGVKLPGAFKASDPGIQVNIHAKMSSYVNPGPAVIAGGLTKTAGSTCSSGCAKTCTAGSGPVGTAIAAPAPTGGSGGSGGGAGGCAQAQFQQCGGQGYTGCTTCAVVYSITLRCICRSRLSRACISNKTSQNVVRAPRNPTTLLLPLSALLSGLPLHEEATTARAPELKMDPKMRITAHMNKEHGAELKLYLRAFNGLSSSAAADAQLTDITLDALTISSATGVHTVRISPPMKSLADARMRLVDMAERAQEKLGLSDIRIDRFLPPRGGGLLSFIGVSFYFFCAAVVSSGLLHPGTAAWAFLDAYFPFGAAGFTWLVKTIGLPVVAIHVTEAWWMARTRLARYGVETGSALWFKWVLETFVEGFPTMIRFDQMVQEEKKKKEAAKH
;
A
#
# COMPACT_ATOMS: atom_id res chain seq x y z
N MET A 1 2.83 -22.34 -16.32
CA MET A 1 1.89 -21.33 -16.87
C MET A 1 2.33 -19.97 -16.35
N HIS A 2 2.41 -18.94 -17.18
CA HIS A 2 2.52 -17.57 -16.65
C HIS A 2 1.16 -17.20 -16.04
N GLY A 3 1.10 -16.89 -14.74
CA GLY A 3 -0.16 -16.70 -14.02
C GLY A 3 -1.01 -15.52 -14.49
N SER A 4 -0.45 -14.59 -15.27
CA SER A 4 -1.14 -13.38 -15.77
C SER A 4 -2.40 -13.65 -16.59
N GLN A 5 -2.54 -14.82 -17.22
CA GLN A 5 -3.73 -15.21 -17.99
C GLN A 5 -4.88 -15.76 -17.15
N CYS A 6 -4.60 -16.17 -15.91
CA CYS A 6 -5.58 -16.78 -15.00
C CYS A 6 -5.71 -16.04 -13.66
N VAL A 7 -5.01 -14.91 -13.47
CA VAL A 7 -5.11 -14.06 -12.27
C VAL A 7 -6.09 -12.92 -12.47
N ARG A 8 -6.87 -12.64 -11.44
CA ARG A 8 -7.72 -11.45 -11.32
C ARG A 8 -6.86 -10.31 -10.76
N MET A 9 -6.15 -9.62 -11.65
CA MET A 9 -5.21 -8.54 -11.30
C MET A 9 -5.98 -7.30 -10.77
N PRO A 10 -5.60 -6.73 -9.62
CA PRO A 10 -6.18 -5.46 -9.14
C PRO A 10 -5.78 -4.28 -10.04
N PRO A 11 -6.53 -3.16 -10.01
CA PRO A 11 -6.28 -2.00 -10.89
C PRO A 11 -5.02 -1.20 -10.51
N ASN A 12 -4.53 -1.35 -9.28
CA ASN A 12 -3.31 -0.74 -8.76
C ASN A 12 -2.76 -1.61 -7.61
N ASN A 13 -1.69 -1.16 -6.96
CA ASN A 13 -1.07 -1.81 -5.80
C ASN A 13 -1.55 -1.26 -4.45
N ASN A 14 -2.73 -0.61 -4.37
CA ASN A 14 -3.26 -0.12 -3.10
C ASN A 14 -3.79 -1.30 -2.24
N PRO A 15 -3.59 -1.29 -0.91
CA PRO A 15 -4.08 -2.34 -0.04
C PRO A 15 -5.59 -2.27 0.21
N VAL A 16 -6.21 -3.43 0.42
CA VAL A 16 -7.50 -3.51 1.12
C VAL A 16 -7.23 -3.40 2.61
N THR A 17 -7.86 -2.46 3.31
CA THR A 17 -7.75 -2.31 4.79
C THR A 17 -9.01 -2.71 5.55
N ASN A 18 -10.18 -2.64 4.89
CA ASN A 18 -11.46 -3.03 5.48
C ASN A 18 -11.72 -4.53 5.33
N VAL A 19 -11.42 -5.30 6.39
CA VAL A 19 -11.68 -6.76 6.47
C VAL A 19 -13.16 -7.16 6.32
N ASN A 20 -14.09 -6.20 6.42
CA ASN A 20 -15.53 -6.42 6.20
C ASN A 20 -15.98 -6.13 4.75
N SER A 21 -15.09 -5.71 3.85
CA SER A 21 -15.44 -5.54 2.43
C SER A 21 -15.42 -6.88 1.70
N ASN A 22 -16.19 -6.99 0.61
CA ASN A 22 -16.07 -8.13 -0.31
C ASN A 22 -14.70 -8.15 -1.01
N ASP A 23 -14.02 -7.01 -1.13
CA ASP A 23 -12.67 -6.91 -1.70
C ASP A 23 -11.64 -7.76 -0.94
N ILE A 24 -11.87 -8.07 0.35
CA ILE A 24 -10.95 -8.91 1.13
C ILE A 24 -10.81 -10.33 0.55
N ARG A 25 -11.75 -10.77 -0.28
CA ARG A 25 -11.70 -12.06 -0.98
C ARG A 25 -10.59 -12.08 -2.04
N CYS A 26 -10.68 -11.20 -3.02
CA CYS A 26 -9.92 -11.27 -4.28
C CYS A 26 -9.39 -9.90 -4.77
N ASN A 27 -9.34 -8.91 -3.88
CA ASN A 27 -9.02 -7.51 -4.15
C ASN A 27 -10.10 -6.76 -4.98
N VAL A 28 -9.94 -5.44 -5.10
CA VAL A 28 -10.87 -4.54 -5.80
C VAL A 28 -11.06 -4.98 -7.24
N GLY A 29 -12.33 -5.19 -7.63
CA GLY A 29 -12.70 -5.72 -8.95
C GLY A 29 -12.59 -7.24 -9.11
N GLY A 30 -11.80 -7.92 -8.26
CA GLY A 30 -11.55 -9.37 -8.31
C GLY A 30 -12.74 -10.28 -8.00
N ALA A 31 -13.93 -9.71 -7.75
CA ALA A 31 -15.19 -10.45 -7.81
C ALA A 31 -15.57 -10.87 -9.24
N LYS A 32 -15.07 -10.16 -10.27
CA LYS A 32 -15.18 -10.54 -11.68
C LYS A 32 -13.98 -11.40 -12.08
N GLY A 33 -14.21 -12.48 -12.82
CA GLY A 33 -13.13 -13.33 -13.33
C GLY A 33 -12.55 -12.90 -14.67
N VAL A 34 -11.46 -13.56 -15.03
CA VAL A 34 -10.82 -13.51 -16.36
C VAL A 34 -11.22 -14.76 -17.17
N SER A 35 -10.97 -14.79 -18.47
CA SER A 35 -11.39 -15.89 -19.36
C SER A 35 -10.56 -17.19 -19.22
N GLY A 36 -9.32 -17.10 -18.72
CA GLY A 36 -8.41 -18.23 -18.62
C GLY A 36 -8.44 -18.93 -17.26
N LYS A 37 -8.32 -20.27 -17.30
CA LYS A 37 -8.06 -21.12 -16.13
C LYS A 37 -6.69 -21.79 -16.26
N CYS A 38 -5.93 -21.83 -15.18
CA CYS A 38 -4.65 -22.54 -15.14
C CYS A 38 -4.88 -23.99 -14.68
N ALA A 39 -4.47 -24.97 -15.49
CA ALA A 39 -4.56 -26.38 -15.12
C ALA A 39 -3.51 -26.74 -14.07
N VAL A 40 -3.91 -27.46 -13.03
CA VAL A 40 -3.07 -27.85 -11.89
C VAL A 40 -3.36 -29.30 -11.51
N LYS A 41 -2.33 -30.05 -11.08
CA LYS A 41 -2.50 -31.42 -10.58
C LYS A 41 -2.51 -31.40 -9.04
N ALA A 42 -3.41 -32.15 -8.41
CA ALA A 42 -3.31 -32.40 -6.97
C ALA A 42 -1.96 -33.07 -6.64
N GLY A 43 -1.32 -32.65 -5.55
CA GLY A 43 0.02 -33.12 -5.17
C GLY A 43 1.17 -32.49 -5.96
N SER A 44 0.90 -31.50 -6.83
CA SER A 44 1.94 -30.69 -7.49
C SER A 44 2.15 -29.35 -6.80
N THR A 45 3.33 -28.75 -6.99
CA THR A 45 3.65 -27.40 -6.52
C THR A 45 3.32 -26.37 -7.59
N VAL A 46 2.62 -25.30 -7.22
CA VAL A 46 2.46 -24.09 -8.04
C VAL A 46 3.28 -22.96 -7.42
N THR A 47 3.88 -22.11 -8.24
CA THR A 47 4.64 -20.94 -7.77
C THR A 47 3.76 -19.70 -7.90
N VAL A 48 3.46 -19.06 -6.77
CA VAL A 48 2.90 -17.71 -6.75
C VAL A 48 4.03 -16.73 -7.01
N GLU A 49 3.79 -15.73 -7.86
CA GLU A 49 4.71 -14.64 -8.14
C GLU A 49 4.00 -13.29 -7.85
N MET A 50 4.60 -12.47 -6.98
CA MET A 50 4.08 -11.17 -6.55
C MET A 50 5.20 -10.12 -6.64
N HIS A 51 4.90 -8.92 -7.12
CA HIS A 51 5.86 -7.83 -7.29
C HIS A 51 5.21 -6.48 -6.96
N ALA A 52 6.01 -5.50 -6.52
CA ALA A 52 5.51 -4.22 -6.02
C ALA A 52 4.81 -3.34 -7.07
N GLN A 53 5.00 -3.62 -8.37
CA GLN A 53 4.42 -2.88 -9.48
C GLN A 53 3.91 -3.83 -10.59
N PRO A 54 2.77 -3.54 -11.25
CA PRO A 54 2.28 -4.31 -12.38
C PRO A 54 3.31 -4.41 -13.50
N GLY A 55 3.71 -5.65 -13.83
CA GLY A 55 4.67 -5.92 -14.90
C GLY A 55 6.15 -5.88 -14.49
N ASP A 56 6.51 -5.41 -13.29
CA ASP A 56 7.88 -5.64 -12.79
C ASP A 56 8.07 -7.11 -12.37
N ARG A 57 9.32 -7.56 -12.48
CA ARG A 57 9.85 -8.92 -12.22
C ARG A 57 11.29 -8.90 -11.69
N LYS A 58 11.91 -7.73 -11.50
CA LYS A 58 13.34 -7.65 -11.17
C LYS A 58 13.60 -8.13 -9.76
N CYS A 59 14.43 -9.16 -9.59
CA CYS A 59 14.90 -9.60 -8.27
C CYS A 59 15.74 -8.55 -7.52
N SER A 60 16.22 -7.50 -8.22
CA SER A 60 16.87 -6.34 -7.61
C SER A 60 15.87 -5.28 -7.09
N GLN A 61 14.57 -5.56 -7.13
CA GLN A 61 13.50 -4.78 -6.49
C GLN A 61 12.78 -5.69 -5.49
N GLU A 62 12.29 -5.11 -4.39
CA GLU A 62 11.52 -5.86 -3.40
C GLU A 62 10.14 -6.25 -3.97
N ALA A 63 9.71 -7.48 -3.69
CA ALA A 63 8.40 -7.98 -4.07
C ALA A 63 7.27 -7.25 -3.33
N ILE A 64 7.53 -6.88 -2.08
CA ILE A 64 6.79 -5.89 -1.30
C ILE A 64 7.80 -5.13 -0.42
N GLY A 65 8.13 -3.89 -0.82
CA GLY A 65 9.18 -3.11 -0.18
C GLY A 65 8.70 -2.14 0.89
N GLY A 66 9.64 -1.37 1.47
CA GLY A 66 9.30 -0.27 2.38
C GLY A 66 8.75 -0.73 3.73
N ALA A 67 9.48 -1.57 4.45
CA ALA A 67 9.11 -2.10 5.77
C ALA A 67 7.75 -2.84 5.83
N HIS A 68 7.30 -3.43 4.72
CA HIS A 68 6.04 -4.21 4.68
C HIS A 68 6.20 -5.61 5.30
N TYR A 69 6.59 -5.64 6.57
CA TYR A 69 6.73 -6.83 7.39
C TYR A 69 5.37 -7.48 7.68
N GLY A 70 5.29 -8.80 7.56
CA GLY A 70 4.07 -9.55 7.84
C GLY A 70 4.00 -10.95 7.18
N PRO A 71 2.91 -11.70 7.40
CA PRO A 71 2.75 -13.05 6.85
C PRO A 71 2.44 -13.05 5.35
N VAL A 72 2.89 -14.12 4.69
CA VAL A 72 2.39 -14.60 3.40
C VAL A 72 1.42 -15.76 3.69
N ASN A 73 0.21 -15.69 3.14
CA ASN A 73 -0.79 -16.76 3.25
C ASN A 73 -1.28 -17.17 1.86
N VAL A 74 -1.59 -18.45 1.67
CA VAL A 74 -2.29 -18.92 0.46
C VAL A 74 -3.47 -19.80 0.86
N TYR A 75 -4.61 -19.54 0.23
CA TYR A 75 -5.88 -20.23 0.46
C TYR A 75 -6.43 -20.78 -0.85
N LEU A 76 -7.20 -21.86 -0.76
CA LEU A 76 -8.06 -22.33 -1.83
C LEU A 76 -9.53 -22.14 -1.44
N SER A 77 -10.39 -22.04 -2.45
CA SER A 77 -11.84 -22.19 -2.32
C SER A 77 -12.39 -22.90 -3.55
N GLN A 78 -13.11 -24.01 -3.34
CA GLN A 78 -13.76 -24.74 -4.44
C GLN A 78 -14.98 -23.97 -4.93
N VAL A 79 -15.15 -23.92 -6.25
CA VAL A 79 -16.22 -23.18 -6.92
C VAL A 79 -16.81 -24.01 -8.07
N PRO A 80 -18.09 -23.80 -8.45
CA PRO A 80 -18.66 -24.47 -9.63
C PRO A 80 -17.94 -24.07 -10.93
N ASP A 81 -17.47 -22.83 -11.02
CA ASP A 81 -16.72 -22.29 -12.15
C ASP A 81 -15.81 -21.13 -11.69
N ALA A 82 -14.52 -21.22 -11.99
CA ALA A 82 -13.52 -20.27 -11.58
C ALA A 82 -13.54 -18.95 -12.38
N THR A 83 -14.21 -18.84 -13.53
CA THR A 83 -14.34 -17.54 -14.24
C THR A 83 -15.53 -16.70 -13.77
N THR A 84 -16.57 -17.30 -13.17
CA THR A 84 -17.77 -16.58 -12.71
C THR A 84 -17.90 -16.42 -11.19
N ALA A 85 -17.27 -17.27 -10.38
CA ALA A 85 -17.42 -17.21 -8.92
C ALA A 85 -16.85 -15.92 -8.28
N ASP A 86 -17.54 -15.37 -7.29
CA ASP A 86 -17.24 -14.08 -6.63
C ASP A 86 -16.37 -14.20 -5.36
N GLY A 87 -15.93 -15.42 -5.03
CA GLY A 87 -15.19 -15.73 -3.80
C GLY A 87 -16.04 -15.80 -2.51
N SER A 88 -17.38 -15.86 -2.61
CA SER A 88 -18.28 -16.09 -1.46
C SER A 88 -18.29 -17.54 -0.94
N THR A 89 -17.69 -18.46 -1.70
CA THR A 89 -17.43 -19.85 -1.32
C THR A 89 -16.50 -19.96 -0.09
N SER A 90 -16.38 -21.15 0.48
CA SER A 90 -15.63 -21.33 1.73
C SER A 90 -14.14 -21.48 1.48
N TRP A 91 -13.32 -20.77 2.25
CA TRP A 91 -11.87 -20.67 2.10
C TRP A 91 -11.13 -21.52 3.13
N TYR A 92 -10.07 -22.20 2.72
CA TYR A 92 -9.20 -22.96 3.62
C TYR A 92 -7.73 -22.69 3.29
N LYS A 93 -6.88 -22.58 4.33
CA LYS A 93 -5.48 -22.16 4.18
C LYS A 93 -4.62 -23.36 3.80
N ILE A 94 -3.87 -23.26 2.70
CA ILE A 94 -2.93 -24.29 2.23
C ILE A 94 -1.47 -23.91 2.42
N LEU A 95 -1.16 -22.62 2.62
CA LEU A 95 0.18 -22.17 3.00
C LEU A 95 0.12 -21.03 4.03
N ALA A 96 1.04 -21.08 4.99
CA ALA A 96 1.36 -20.00 5.90
C ALA A 96 2.89 -19.87 6.03
N ASP A 97 3.43 -18.71 5.64
CA ASP A 97 4.79 -18.28 6.00
C ASP A 97 4.64 -17.01 6.84
N SER A 98 4.88 -17.11 8.15
CA SER A 98 4.38 -16.12 9.11
C SER A 98 5.47 -15.26 9.73
N TRP A 99 6.02 -15.69 10.87
CA TRP A 99 6.93 -14.92 11.72
C TRP A 99 7.87 -15.87 12.48
N SER A 100 9.13 -15.47 12.67
CA SER A 100 10.03 -16.09 13.64
C SER A 100 10.91 -15.03 14.31
N SER A 101 11.00 -15.07 15.64
CA SER A 101 11.72 -14.02 16.37
C SER A 101 13.24 -14.13 16.23
N LYS A 102 13.89 -12.98 16.09
CA LYS A 102 15.32 -12.74 16.28
C LYS A 102 15.63 -12.10 17.64
N GLY A 103 14.62 -11.97 18.51
CA GLY A 103 14.75 -11.49 19.88
C GLY A 103 14.76 -9.97 20.03
N SER A 104 14.49 -9.22 18.96
CA SER A 104 14.56 -7.76 18.87
C SER A 104 13.19 -7.08 19.04
N VAL A 105 12.97 -5.95 18.36
CA VAL A 105 11.62 -5.48 17.97
C VAL A 105 11.07 -6.35 16.83
N GLY A 106 9.74 -6.38 16.65
CA GLY A 106 9.06 -7.18 15.63
C GLY A 106 9.44 -6.81 14.20
N ASP A 107 9.66 -5.53 13.88
CA ASP A 107 10.20 -5.07 12.59
C ASP A 107 11.64 -5.60 12.31
N GLY A 108 12.34 -6.03 13.35
CA GLY A 108 13.66 -6.67 13.25
C GLY A 108 13.62 -8.20 13.20
N ASP A 109 12.46 -8.83 13.46
CA ASP A 109 12.28 -10.28 13.38
C ASP A 109 12.22 -10.78 11.92
N ASN A 110 12.05 -12.08 11.70
CA ASN A 110 11.79 -12.61 10.36
C ASN A 110 10.28 -12.68 10.08
N TRP A 111 9.89 -12.34 8.87
CA TRP A 111 8.53 -12.40 8.36
C TRP A 111 8.47 -13.11 7.00
N GLY A 112 7.32 -13.67 6.65
CA GLY A 112 7.13 -14.29 5.33
C GLY A 112 7.42 -13.34 4.17
N THR A 113 7.23 -12.02 4.35
CA THR A 113 7.61 -11.02 3.33
C THR A 113 9.12 -10.85 3.16
N ASN A 114 9.95 -11.10 4.19
CA ASN A 114 11.41 -11.13 4.01
C ASN A 114 11.81 -12.31 3.11
N ASP A 115 11.21 -13.48 3.33
CA ASP A 115 11.45 -14.66 2.50
C ASP A 115 10.93 -14.46 1.07
N LEU A 116 9.78 -13.80 0.90
CA LEU A 116 9.24 -13.45 -0.41
C LEU A 116 10.16 -12.49 -1.19
N ASN A 117 10.69 -11.45 -0.53
CA ASN A 117 11.65 -10.51 -1.14
C ASN A 117 12.97 -11.22 -1.48
N ALA A 118 13.51 -12.04 -0.57
CA ALA A 118 14.71 -12.85 -0.80
C ALA A 118 14.58 -13.89 -1.94
N CYS A 119 13.34 -14.19 -2.35
CA CYS A 119 13.01 -15.15 -3.41
C CYS A 119 12.49 -14.49 -4.69
N CYS A 120 12.86 -13.22 -4.93
CA CYS A 120 12.46 -12.47 -6.13
C CYS A 120 10.93 -12.42 -6.32
N GLY A 121 10.16 -12.36 -5.22
CA GLY A 121 8.70 -12.35 -5.26
C GLY A 121 8.03 -13.70 -5.49
N LYS A 122 8.77 -14.80 -5.45
CA LYS A 122 8.24 -16.15 -5.68
C LYS A 122 8.03 -16.91 -4.37
N MET A 123 6.87 -17.55 -4.23
CA MET A 123 6.55 -18.49 -3.16
C MET A 123 6.07 -19.80 -3.77
N ASP A 124 6.72 -20.91 -3.43
CA ASP A 124 6.32 -22.25 -3.87
C ASP A 124 5.24 -22.82 -2.95
N VAL A 125 4.09 -23.17 -3.54
CA VAL A 125 2.86 -23.58 -2.85
C VAL A 125 2.51 -25.02 -3.24
N PRO A 126 2.65 -26.01 -2.35
CA PRO A 126 2.17 -27.35 -2.63
C PRO A 126 0.64 -27.37 -2.60
N ILE A 127 0.02 -27.97 -3.62
CA ILE A 127 -1.41 -28.29 -3.62
C ILE A 127 -1.58 -29.68 -2.99
N PRO A 128 -2.34 -29.84 -1.88
CA PRO A 128 -2.50 -31.13 -1.21
C PRO A 128 -2.97 -32.23 -2.18
N ALA A 129 -2.40 -33.44 -2.06
CA ALA A 129 -2.64 -34.55 -2.99
C ALA A 129 -4.08 -35.08 -2.97
N ASP A 130 -4.78 -34.84 -1.88
CA ASP A 130 -6.19 -35.15 -1.64
C ASP A 130 -7.15 -34.03 -2.10
N THR A 131 -6.65 -32.87 -2.54
CA THR A 131 -7.49 -31.77 -3.07
C THR A 131 -8.38 -32.32 -4.20
N PRO A 132 -9.73 -32.27 -4.08
CA PRO A 132 -10.62 -32.82 -5.09
C PRO A 132 -10.40 -32.22 -6.48
N SER A 133 -10.69 -33.00 -7.50
CA SER A 133 -10.70 -32.50 -8.88
C SER A 133 -11.88 -31.55 -9.09
N GLY A 134 -11.67 -30.42 -9.77
CA GLY A 134 -12.67 -29.38 -9.98
C GLY A 134 -12.07 -27.98 -10.09
N ASP A 135 -12.92 -26.96 -10.12
CA ASP A 135 -12.51 -25.56 -10.22
C ASP A 135 -12.30 -24.90 -8.84
N TYR A 136 -11.27 -24.06 -8.76
CA TYR A 136 -10.88 -23.37 -7.53
C TYR A 136 -10.45 -21.94 -7.80
N LEU A 137 -10.69 -21.08 -6.80
CA LEU A 137 -9.96 -19.83 -6.64
C LEU A 137 -8.80 -20.06 -5.66
N LEU A 138 -7.57 -19.78 -6.11
CA LEU A 138 -6.38 -19.74 -5.27
C LEU A 138 -6.10 -18.28 -4.91
N ARG A 139 -6.28 -17.93 -3.64
CA ARG A 139 -6.05 -16.59 -3.09
C ARG A 139 -4.67 -16.55 -2.45
N ALA A 140 -3.74 -15.86 -3.11
CA ALA A 140 -2.45 -15.51 -2.49
C ALA A 140 -2.58 -14.15 -1.80
N GLU A 141 -2.01 -14.03 -0.61
CA GLU A 141 -2.13 -12.86 0.28
C GLU A 141 -0.79 -12.54 0.95
N VAL A 142 -0.49 -11.24 1.05
CA VAL A 142 0.42 -10.66 2.04
C VAL A 142 -0.37 -9.68 2.91
N ILE A 143 -0.07 -9.66 4.21
CA ILE A 143 -0.63 -8.67 5.15
C ILE A 143 0.53 -7.84 5.68
N ALA A 144 0.66 -6.57 5.31
CA ALA A 144 1.70 -5.70 5.84
C ALA A 144 1.24 -5.04 7.15
N LEU A 145 2.10 -5.07 8.17
CA LEU A 145 1.76 -4.76 9.55
C LEU A 145 2.40 -3.48 10.11
N HIS A 146 3.21 -2.75 9.34
CA HIS A 146 3.91 -1.53 9.77
C HIS A 146 2.99 -0.42 10.33
N THR A 147 1.72 -0.35 9.90
CA THR A 147 0.69 0.54 10.47
C THR A 147 -0.34 -0.17 11.37
N ALA A 148 -0.21 -1.48 11.61
CA ALA A 148 -1.22 -2.31 12.28
C ALA A 148 -1.36 -2.08 13.79
N GLY A 149 -0.56 -1.21 14.41
CA GLY A 149 -0.72 -0.82 15.81
C GLY A 149 -2.08 -0.14 16.12
N GLN A 150 -2.79 0.33 15.07
CA GLN A 150 -4.14 0.88 15.16
C GLN A 150 -5.15 0.00 14.40
N ALA A 151 -6.39 -0.04 14.88
CA ALA A 151 -7.46 -0.81 14.24
C ALA A 151 -7.70 -0.33 12.79
N GLY A 152 -7.75 -1.28 11.84
CA GLY A 152 -7.82 -0.98 10.40
C GLY A 152 -6.48 -0.53 9.78
N GLY A 153 -5.39 -0.55 10.54
CA GLY A 153 -4.05 -0.19 10.07
C GLY A 153 -3.26 -1.32 9.39
N ALA A 154 -3.74 -2.57 9.42
CA ALA A 154 -3.16 -3.64 8.60
C ALA A 154 -3.56 -3.50 7.13
N GLN A 155 -2.61 -3.77 6.24
CA GLN A 155 -2.72 -3.53 4.81
C GLN A 155 -2.68 -4.87 4.06
N PHE A 156 -3.80 -5.30 3.48
CA PHE A 156 -3.96 -6.61 2.87
C PHE A 156 -3.78 -6.51 1.34
N TYR A 157 -2.79 -7.24 0.83
CA TYR A 157 -2.44 -7.31 -0.59
C TYR A 157 -2.74 -8.73 -1.06
N MET A 158 -3.81 -8.91 -1.85
CA MET A 158 -4.16 -10.23 -2.38
C MET A 158 -4.49 -10.20 -3.88
N SER A 159 -4.53 -11.38 -4.47
CA SER A 159 -5.08 -11.63 -5.81
C SER A 159 -5.59 -13.07 -5.89
N CYS A 160 -6.62 -13.30 -6.69
CA CYS A 160 -7.19 -14.63 -6.93
C CYS A 160 -6.77 -15.18 -8.30
N PHE A 161 -6.16 -16.36 -8.30
CA PHE A 161 -5.86 -17.15 -9.49
C PHE A 161 -6.96 -18.18 -9.71
N GLN A 162 -7.36 -18.36 -10.96
CA GLN A 162 -8.40 -19.27 -11.40
C GLN A 162 -7.74 -20.57 -11.84
N ILE A 163 -7.96 -21.66 -11.11
CA ILE A 163 -7.30 -22.94 -11.38
C ILE A 163 -8.32 -24.07 -11.52
N THR A 164 -8.00 -25.03 -12.37
CA THR A 164 -8.73 -26.31 -12.47
C THR A 164 -7.81 -27.40 -11.94
N VAL A 165 -8.13 -27.94 -10.77
CA VAL A 165 -7.38 -29.02 -10.10
C VAL A 165 -7.81 -30.37 -10.67
N THR A 166 -6.83 -31.26 -10.87
CA THR A 166 -7.03 -32.57 -11.49
C THR A 166 -6.29 -33.69 -10.75
N GLY A 167 -6.86 -34.89 -10.74
CA GLY A 167 -6.21 -36.11 -10.24
C GLY A 167 -6.27 -36.35 -8.73
N GLY A 168 -6.92 -35.48 -7.95
CA GLY A 168 -7.20 -35.68 -6.53
C GLY A 168 -8.68 -35.98 -6.25
N SER A 169 -8.96 -36.63 -5.11
CA SER A 169 -10.22 -37.34 -4.84
C SER A 169 -10.65 -37.39 -3.37
N GLY A 170 -10.06 -36.55 -2.50
CA GLY A 170 -10.37 -36.52 -1.06
C GLY A 170 -11.63 -35.71 -0.73
N SER A 171 -11.65 -35.11 0.46
CA SER A 171 -12.72 -34.22 0.91
C SER A 171 -12.14 -32.97 1.57
N LEU A 172 -12.78 -31.82 1.33
CA LEU A 172 -12.31 -30.55 1.88
C LEU A 172 -12.76 -30.39 3.34
N PRO A 173 -11.90 -29.86 4.23
CA PRO A 173 -12.29 -29.52 5.59
C PRO A 173 -13.25 -28.31 5.60
N ALA A 174 -13.90 -28.08 6.75
CA ALA A 174 -14.78 -26.93 6.94
C ALA A 174 -14.00 -25.61 6.79
N GLY A 175 -14.19 -24.94 5.65
CA GLY A 175 -13.60 -23.63 5.36
C GLY A 175 -14.35 -22.46 6.00
N VAL A 176 -13.67 -21.32 6.06
CA VAL A 176 -14.19 -20.05 6.61
C VAL A 176 -14.79 -19.15 5.53
N LYS A 177 -15.47 -18.06 5.91
CA LYS A 177 -16.00 -17.06 4.96
C LYS A 177 -15.19 -15.76 4.97
N LEU A 178 -15.03 -15.17 3.80
CA LEU A 178 -14.43 -13.85 3.61
C LEU A 178 -15.47 -12.93 2.91
N PRO A 179 -15.80 -11.75 3.45
CA PRO A 179 -15.50 -11.28 4.82
C PRO A 179 -16.08 -12.18 5.92
N GLY A 180 -15.63 -12.00 7.17
CA GLY A 180 -16.16 -12.65 8.37
C GLY A 180 -15.14 -13.45 9.19
N ALA A 181 -14.18 -14.12 8.54
CA ALA A 181 -13.10 -14.87 9.21
C ALA A 181 -12.01 -13.99 9.83
N PHE A 182 -11.91 -12.75 9.36
CA PHE A 182 -10.98 -11.73 9.83
C PHE A 182 -11.75 -10.62 10.56
N LYS A 183 -11.23 -10.16 11.69
CA LYS A 183 -11.71 -8.99 12.43
C LYS A 183 -10.61 -7.96 12.51
N ALA A 184 -10.97 -6.68 12.49
CA ALA A 184 -10.02 -5.58 12.59
C ALA A 184 -9.27 -5.52 13.93
N SER A 185 -9.66 -6.35 14.90
CA SER A 185 -9.08 -6.49 16.25
C SER A 185 -8.49 -7.87 16.52
N ASP A 186 -8.32 -8.74 15.51
CA ASP A 186 -7.61 -10.02 15.72
C ASP A 186 -6.13 -9.73 16.01
N PRO A 187 -5.45 -10.48 16.89
CA PRO A 187 -4.07 -10.19 17.31
C PRO A 187 -3.01 -10.36 16.21
N GLY A 188 -3.40 -10.84 15.03
CA GLY A 188 -2.57 -10.86 13.82
C GLY A 188 -2.85 -9.73 12.82
N ILE A 189 -3.86 -8.87 13.12
CA ILE A 189 -4.40 -7.80 12.26
C ILE A 189 -4.32 -6.45 12.97
N GLN A 190 -4.49 -6.40 14.29
CA GLN A 190 -4.13 -5.26 15.12
C GLN A 190 -2.97 -5.64 16.04
N VAL A 191 -1.76 -5.23 15.65
CA VAL A 191 -0.50 -5.62 16.30
C VAL A 191 0.54 -4.52 16.13
N ASN A 192 1.24 -4.17 17.21
CA ASN A 192 2.31 -3.18 17.17
C ASN A 192 3.66 -3.88 16.97
N ILE A 193 4.06 -4.08 15.71
CA ILE A 193 5.33 -4.74 15.37
C ILE A 193 6.57 -3.93 15.82
N HIS A 194 6.43 -2.61 15.99
CA HIS A 194 7.50 -1.71 16.47
C HIS A 194 7.94 -1.99 17.91
N ALA A 195 7.19 -2.80 18.65
CA ALA A 195 7.56 -3.27 19.98
C ALA A 195 8.26 -4.64 19.94
N LYS A 196 8.90 -5.04 21.04
CA LYS A 196 9.39 -6.41 21.19
C LYS A 196 8.22 -7.39 21.27
N MET A 197 8.20 -8.37 20.36
CA MET A 197 7.17 -9.41 20.30
C MET A 197 7.68 -10.73 20.88
N SER A 198 6.83 -11.41 21.65
CA SER A 198 7.08 -12.78 22.16
C SER A 198 6.37 -13.86 21.34
N SER A 199 5.33 -13.48 20.59
CA SER A 199 4.58 -14.35 19.69
C SER A 199 3.83 -13.54 18.63
N TYR A 200 3.49 -14.18 17.51
CA TYR A 200 2.59 -13.65 16.49
C TYR A 200 1.52 -14.70 16.15
N VAL A 201 0.27 -14.27 15.99
CA VAL A 201 -0.87 -15.15 15.68
C VAL A 201 -1.38 -14.84 14.27
N ASN A 202 -0.88 -15.58 13.28
CA ASN A 202 -1.26 -15.40 11.87
C ASN A 202 -2.78 -15.57 11.67
N PRO A 203 -3.52 -14.57 11.13
CA PRO A 203 -4.98 -14.55 11.14
C PRO A 203 -5.64 -15.60 10.24
N GLY A 204 -6.93 -15.85 10.49
CA GLY A 204 -7.72 -16.85 9.78
C GLY A 204 -7.50 -18.29 10.30
N PRO A 205 -7.93 -19.31 9.54
CA PRO A 205 -7.79 -20.71 9.95
C PRO A 205 -6.32 -21.17 9.92
N ALA A 206 -6.07 -22.27 10.65
CA ALA A 206 -4.82 -23.03 10.52
C ALA A 206 -4.64 -23.57 9.09
N VAL A 207 -3.38 -23.91 8.74
CA VAL A 207 -3.07 -24.63 7.50
C VAL A 207 -3.67 -26.04 7.59
N ILE A 208 -4.29 -26.51 6.50
CA ILE A 208 -4.91 -27.83 6.44
C ILE A 208 -3.86 -28.96 6.36
N ALA A 209 -4.29 -30.20 6.61
CA ALA A 209 -3.46 -31.37 6.35
C ALA A 209 -2.97 -31.38 4.88
N GLY A 210 -1.71 -31.78 4.66
CA GLY A 210 -1.08 -31.72 3.34
C GLY A 210 -0.67 -30.32 2.85
N GLY A 211 -1.05 -29.24 3.56
CA GLY A 211 -0.56 -27.89 3.32
C GLY A 211 0.80 -27.60 3.95
N LEU A 212 1.37 -26.43 3.66
CA LEU A 212 2.71 -26.02 4.11
C LEU A 212 2.66 -24.89 5.16
N THR A 213 3.09 -25.20 6.38
CA THR A 213 3.54 -24.17 7.33
C THR A 213 5.04 -23.99 7.17
N LYS A 214 5.48 -22.78 6.80
CA LYS A 214 6.87 -22.42 6.58
C LYS A 214 7.37 -21.52 7.71
N THR A 215 8.63 -21.72 8.10
CA THR A 215 9.32 -20.88 9.08
C THR A 215 9.89 -19.66 8.39
N ALA A 216 9.39 -18.47 8.73
CA ALA A 216 9.92 -17.22 8.20
C ALA A 216 11.41 -17.05 8.50
N GLY A 217 12.18 -16.55 7.54
CA GLY A 217 13.64 -16.45 7.59
C GLY A 217 14.36 -17.67 6.99
N SER A 218 13.64 -18.61 6.37
CA SER A 218 14.21 -19.78 5.69
C SER A 218 14.50 -19.55 4.20
N THR A 219 14.02 -18.44 3.63
CA THR A 219 14.12 -18.07 2.21
C THR A 219 13.60 -19.17 1.27
N CYS A 220 14.28 -19.42 0.14
CA CYS A 220 14.00 -20.48 -0.82
C CYS A 220 15.28 -21.29 -1.03
N SER A 221 15.25 -22.51 -0.50
CA SER A 221 16.32 -23.50 -0.62
C SER A 221 16.22 -24.36 -1.89
N SER A 222 15.03 -24.49 -2.47
CA SER A 222 14.74 -25.38 -3.59
C SER A 222 13.58 -24.86 -4.46
N GLY A 223 13.14 -25.67 -5.42
CA GLY A 223 11.95 -25.41 -6.23
C GLY A 223 12.08 -24.24 -7.20
N CYS A 224 10.96 -23.85 -7.81
CA CYS A 224 10.90 -22.78 -8.80
C CYS A 224 11.03 -21.39 -8.14
N ALA A 225 10.66 -21.27 -6.86
CA ALA A 225 11.02 -20.12 -6.03
C ALA A 225 12.55 -19.88 -5.99
N LYS A 226 13.37 -20.94 -6.05
CA LYS A 226 14.82 -20.79 -6.22
C LYS A 226 15.29 -20.72 -7.67
N THR A 227 14.86 -21.64 -8.54
CA THR A 227 15.53 -21.89 -9.84
C THR A 227 14.92 -21.20 -11.06
N CYS A 228 13.63 -20.88 -11.05
CA CYS A 228 12.99 -20.20 -12.19
C CYS A 228 13.44 -18.74 -12.29
N THR A 229 13.65 -18.23 -13.50
CA THR A 229 13.74 -16.78 -13.72
C THR A 229 12.38 -16.15 -13.45
N ALA A 230 12.37 -14.95 -12.86
CA ALA A 230 11.13 -14.22 -12.59
C ALA A 230 10.36 -13.99 -13.91
N GLY A 231 9.05 -14.23 -13.88
CA GLY A 231 8.21 -14.23 -15.07
C GLY A 231 8.46 -15.33 -16.11
N SER A 232 9.34 -16.32 -15.89
CA SER A 232 9.72 -17.33 -16.92
C SER A 232 9.08 -18.72 -16.79
N GLY A 233 8.00 -18.87 -16.00
CA GLY A 233 7.26 -20.13 -15.96
C GLY A 233 6.69 -20.49 -17.35
N PRO A 234 6.63 -21.77 -17.75
CA PRO A 234 6.29 -22.15 -19.13
C PRO A 234 4.93 -21.60 -19.56
N VAL A 235 4.82 -21.07 -20.78
CA VAL A 235 3.53 -20.76 -21.41
C VAL A 235 2.74 -22.06 -21.50
N GLY A 236 1.70 -22.19 -20.68
CA GLY A 236 0.73 -23.25 -20.83
C GLY A 236 -0.49 -22.68 -21.53
N THR A 237 -1.14 -23.49 -22.36
CA THR A 237 -2.47 -23.15 -22.87
C THR A 237 -3.41 -22.97 -21.68
N ALA A 238 -3.77 -21.73 -21.35
CA ALA A 238 -4.84 -21.47 -20.41
C ALA A 238 -6.10 -22.18 -20.92
N ILE A 239 -6.73 -22.98 -20.08
CA ILE A 239 -8.00 -23.63 -20.44
C ILE A 239 -9.02 -22.50 -20.57
N ALA A 240 -9.44 -22.24 -21.80
CA ALA A 240 -10.53 -21.32 -22.07
C ALA A 240 -11.79 -21.87 -21.38
N ALA A 241 -12.56 -20.99 -20.72
CA ALA A 241 -13.91 -21.35 -20.31
C ALA A 241 -14.69 -21.86 -21.54
N PRO A 242 -15.46 -22.96 -21.43
CA PRO A 242 -16.33 -23.40 -22.51
C PRO A 242 -17.21 -22.24 -22.96
N ALA A 243 -17.20 -21.94 -24.26
CA ALA A 243 -18.09 -20.92 -24.80
C ALA A 243 -19.55 -21.33 -24.49
N PRO A 244 -20.45 -20.39 -24.13
CA PRO A 244 -21.85 -20.71 -23.92
C PRO A 244 -22.44 -21.19 -25.26
N THR A 245 -22.61 -22.50 -25.39
CA THR A 245 -23.13 -23.13 -26.61
C THR A 245 -24.61 -22.79 -26.75
N GLY A 246 -24.89 -21.71 -27.48
CA GLY A 246 -26.24 -21.35 -27.91
C GLY A 246 -26.88 -22.54 -28.63
N GLY A 247 -27.98 -23.05 -28.06
CA GLY A 247 -28.60 -24.29 -28.51
C GLY A 247 -29.26 -24.17 -29.88
N SER A 248 -28.52 -24.54 -30.93
CA SER A 248 -29.13 -24.94 -32.20
C SER A 248 -29.58 -26.39 -32.09
N GLY A 249 -30.84 -26.67 -32.41
CA GLY A 249 -31.41 -28.01 -32.28
C GLY A 249 -30.82 -29.00 -33.28
N GLY A 250 -30.34 -30.14 -32.79
CA GLY A 250 -29.89 -31.27 -33.59
C GLY A 250 -30.23 -32.58 -32.89
N SER A 251 -31.19 -33.34 -33.44
CA SER A 251 -31.64 -34.60 -32.84
C SER A 251 -30.70 -35.75 -33.20
N GLY A 252 -30.22 -36.47 -32.19
CA GLY A 252 -29.34 -37.64 -32.34
C GLY A 252 -29.26 -38.41 -31.03
N GLY A 253 -29.92 -39.57 -30.95
CA GLY A 253 -30.09 -40.31 -29.70
C GLY A 253 -28.87 -41.15 -29.31
N GLY A 254 -28.50 -41.11 -28.03
CA GLY A 254 -27.54 -42.02 -27.40
C GLY A 254 -27.87 -42.15 -25.91
N ALA A 255 -28.15 -43.37 -25.44
CA ALA A 255 -28.69 -43.59 -24.10
C ALA A 255 -27.61 -43.56 -23.01
N GLY A 256 -27.45 -42.42 -22.34
CA GLY A 256 -26.73 -42.28 -21.07
C GLY A 256 -27.71 -41.84 -19.97
N GLY A 257 -27.91 -42.67 -18.95
CA GLY A 257 -28.90 -42.40 -17.89
C GLY A 257 -28.51 -41.20 -17.03
N CYS A 258 -29.21 -40.08 -17.17
CA CYS A 258 -28.95 -38.88 -16.38
C CYS A 258 -29.64 -38.94 -15.00
N ALA A 259 -28.95 -38.46 -13.98
CA ALA A 259 -29.46 -38.33 -12.61
C ALA A 259 -29.34 -36.87 -12.16
N GLN A 260 -30.31 -36.39 -11.39
CA GLN A 260 -30.28 -35.02 -10.86
C GLN A 260 -29.30 -34.87 -9.71
N ALA A 261 -28.67 -33.69 -9.62
CA ALA A 261 -27.84 -33.32 -8.48
C ALA A 261 -28.67 -33.20 -7.20
N GLN A 262 -28.03 -33.35 -6.03
CA GLN A 262 -28.71 -33.19 -4.75
C GLN A 262 -29.37 -31.80 -4.64
N PHE A 263 -30.56 -31.77 -4.04
CA PHE A 263 -31.41 -30.59 -3.86
C PHE A 263 -31.98 -29.96 -5.16
N GLN A 264 -31.77 -30.56 -6.34
CA GLN A 264 -32.51 -30.22 -7.56
C GLN A 264 -33.87 -30.93 -7.59
N GLN A 265 -34.84 -30.36 -8.31
CA GLN A 265 -36.11 -31.04 -8.59
C GLN A 265 -35.85 -32.26 -9.48
N CYS A 266 -36.36 -33.43 -9.09
CA CYS A 266 -36.32 -34.68 -9.83
C CYS A 266 -37.74 -35.27 -9.94
N GLY A 267 -38.49 -34.87 -10.96
CA GLY A 267 -39.89 -35.28 -11.19
C GLY A 267 -40.94 -34.24 -10.78
N GLY A 268 -42.20 -34.53 -11.14
CA GLY A 268 -43.35 -33.66 -10.94
C GLY A 268 -44.25 -33.58 -12.18
N GLN A 269 -45.51 -33.15 -12.01
CA GLN A 269 -46.41 -32.85 -13.12
C GLN A 269 -45.78 -31.77 -14.02
N GLY A 270 -45.58 -32.06 -15.30
CA GLY A 270 -44.94 -31.14 -16.27
C GLY A 270 -43.39 -31.06 -16.20
N TYR A 271 -42.72 -31.82 -15.35
CA TYR A 271 -41.25 -31.82 -15.26
C TYR A 271 -40.61 -32.68 -16.37
N THR A 272 -39.76 -32.07 -17.20
CA THR A 272 -39.13 -32.69 -18.38
C THR A 272 -37.64 -33.04 -18.21
N GLY A 273 -37.06 -32.81 -17.02
CA GLY A 273 -35.67 -33.12 -16.72
C GLY A 273 -35.43 -34.56 -16.26
N CYS A 274 -34.22 -34.85 -15.78
CA CYS A 274 -33.84 -36.17 -15.29
C CYS A 274 -34.67 -36.60 -14.07
N THR A 275 -35.42 -37.70 -14.21
CA THR A 275 -36.35 -38.21 -13.19
C THR A 275 -35.66 -39.04 -12.09
N THR A 276 -34.42 -39.50 -12.31
CA THR A 276 -33.63 -40.22 -11.31
C THR A 276 -33.04 -39.25 -10.28
N CYS A 277 -33.60 -39.22 -9.08
CA CYS A 277 -33.04 -38.49 -7.95
C CYS A 277 -31.72 -39.12 -7.46
N ALA A 278 -30.72 -38.31 -7.08
CA ALA A 278 -29.55 -38.81 -6.37
C ALA A 278 -29.91 -39.29 -4.95
N VAL A 279 -29.83 -40.59 -4.70
CA VAL A 279 -30.17 -41.21 -3.42
C VAL A 279 -29.01 -41.06 -2.43
N VAL A 280 -29.30 -40.73 -1.17
CA VAL A 280 -28.30 -40.72 -0.09
C VAL A 280 -28.07 -42.15 0.40
N TYR A 281 -26.82 -42.63 0.35
CA TYR A 281 -26.42 -43.83 1.08
C TYR A 281 -26.42 -43.55 2.58
N SER A 282 -27.40 -44.10 3.30
CA SER A 282 -27.48 -44.03 4.76
C SER A 282 -26.26 -44.66 5.42
N ILE A 283 -25.59 -43.92 6.30
CA ILE A 283 -24.47 -44.45 7.10
C ILE A 283 -25.02 -45.43 8.15
N THR A 284 -24.66 -46.70 8.02
CA THR A 284 -24.97 -47.73 9.03
C THR A 284 -24.17 -47.48 10.31
N LEU A 285 -24.81 -46.87 11.31
CA LEU A 285 -24.24 -46.68 12.64
C LEU A 285 -23.95 -48.03 13.32
N ARG A 286 -22.70 -48.51 13.22
CA ARG A 286 -22.19 -49.60 14.06
C ARG A 286 -21.93 -49.07 15.48
N CYS A 287 -22.89 -49.24 16.38
CA CYS A 287 -22.68 -49.02 17.80
C CYS A 287 -21.58 -49.94 18.35
N ILE A 288 -20.42 -49.38 18.71
CA ILE A 288 -19.45 -50.09 19.54
C ILE A 288 -19.93 -50.01 20.99
N CYS A 289 -20.60 -51.07 21.45
CA CYS A 289 -20.98 -51.21 22.84
C CYS A 289 -19.77 -51.67 23.68
N ARG A 290 -19.40 -50.88 24.70
CA ARG A 290 -18.65 -51.38 25.87
C ARG A 290 -19.40 -51.02 27.15
N SER A 291 -19.29 -51.90 28.14
CA SER A 291 -20.31 -52.10 29.17
C SER A 291 -20.13 -51.27 30.45
N ARG A 292 -21.28 -51.06 31.10
CA ARG A 292 -21.51 -50.38 32.38
C ARG A 292 -20.62 -50.90 33.53
N LEU A 293 -20.39 -50.03 34.53
CA LEU A 293 -20.57 -50.20 36.00
C LEU A 293 -19.97 -48.95 36.71
N SER A 294 -20.49 -48.37 37.81
CA SER A 294 -21.85 -48.38 38.38
C SER A 294 -21.99 -47.36 39.54
N ARG A 295 -23.05 -46.51 39.53
CA ARG A 295 -23.61 -45.75 40.69
C ARG A 295 -22.65 -44.67 41.29
N ALA A 296 -23.08 -43.74 42.17
CA ALA A 296 -24.34 -43.55 42.90
C ALA A 296 -24.81 -42.07 42.96
N CYS A 297 -25.98 -41.83 43.56
CA CYS A 297 -26.65 -40.51 43.69
C CYS A 297 -26.41 -39.86 45.07
N ILE A 298 -26.70 -38.55 45.22
CA ILE A 298 -27.32 -37.92 46.41
C ILE A 298 -27.78 -36.46 46.09
N SER A 299 -28.69 -35.89 46.89
CA SER A 299 -29.36 -34.59 46.63
C SER A 299 -29.73 -33.84 47.92
N ASN A 300 -29.50 -32.51 47.96
CA ASN A 300 -30.24 -31.46 48.72
C ASN A 300 -29.66 -30.06 48.33
N LYS A 301 -30.37 -28.91 48.29
CA LYS A 301 -31.15 -28.15 49.31
C LYS A 301 -30.28 -27.70 50.53
N THR A 302 -30.35 -26.50 51.13
CA THR A 302 -31.03 -25.18 50.96
C THR A 302 -30.27 -24.14 51.86
N SER A 303 -30.48 -22.82 51.95
CA SER A 303 -31.59 -21.91 51.58
C SER A 303 -31.09 -20.45 51.27
N GLN A 304 -31.96 -19.44 51.45
CA GLN A 304 -31.77 -17.99 51.20
C GLN A 304 -31.53 -17.14 52.48
N ASN A 305 -30.96 -15.92 52.35
CA ASN A 305 -31.55 -14.58 52.71
C ASN A 305 -30.47 -13.46 52.78
N VAL A 306 -30.61 -12.27 52.15
CA VAL A 306 -31.35 -11.00 52.51
C VAL A 306 -30.78 -10.33 53.79
N VAL A 307 -30.31 -9.06 53.82
CA VAL A 307 -31.02 -7.74 54.00
C VAL A 307 -30.16 -6.53 53.48
N ARG A 308 -30.74 -5.31 53.38
CA ARG A 308 -30.15 -4.01 52.91
C ARG A 308 -29.45 -3.11 53.98
N ALA A 309 -28.54 -2.26 53.48
CA ALA A 309 -28.17 -0.84 53.81
C ALA A 309 -28.77 -0.09 55.05
N PRO A 310 -28.06 0.92 55.64
CA PRO A 310 -28.16 2.32 55.15
C PRO A 310 -27.00 3.34 55.42
N ARG A 311 -27.05 4.46 54.66
CA ARG A 311 -26.74 5.90 54.96
C ARG A 311 -25.49 6.44 55.72
N ASN A 312 -25.00 7.57 55.17
CA ASN A 312 -24.09 8.64 55.65
C ASN A 312 -24.68 9.45 56.87
N PRO A 313 -24.07 10.53 57.46
CA PRO A 313 -22.80 11.25 57.16
C PRO A 313 -21.96 11.75 58.41
N THR A 314 -20.98 12.65 58.17
CA THR A 314 -20.30 13.59 59.13
C THR A 314 -19.36 12.95 60.20
N THR A 315 -18.32 13.56 60.82
CA THR A 315 -17.84 14.96 61.09
C THR A 315 -16.31 14.90 61.48
N LEU A 316 -15.44 15.89 61.87
CA LEU A 316 -15.38 17.37 62.06
C LEU A 316 -13.90 17.87 62.27
N LEU A 317 -13.50 19.07 61.76
CA LEU A 317 -12.31 19.91 62.16
C LEU A 317 -10.85 19.33 62.02
N LEU A 318 -9.70 20.03 62.13
CA LEU A 318 -9.26 21.41 62.54
C LEU A 318 -8.15 21.98 61.55
N PRO A 319 -7.57 23.21 61.71
CA PRO A 319 -6.97 24.01 60.60
C PRO A 319 -5.48 24.46 60.75
N LEU A 320 -5.03 25.32 59.80
CA LEU A 320 -3.95 26.35 59.80
C LEU A 320 -2.56 26.00 60.41
N SER A 321 -1.45 25.89 59.67
CA SER A 321 -0.71 26.91 58.85
C SER A 321 0.41 27.69 59.58
N ALA A 322 1.65 27.21 59.47
CA ALA A 322 2.91 27.98 59.52
C ALA A 322 4.01 27.17 58.79
N LEU A 323 4.57 27.62 57.66
CA LEU A 323 5.74 28.53 57.56
C LEU A 323 7.07 27.95 58.09
N LEU A 324 7.85 27.27 57.22
CA LEU A 324 9.10 27.85 56.69
C LEU A 324 9.68 27.05 55.49
N SER A 325 10.66 27.66 54.82
CA SER A 325 11.33 27.23 53.59
C SER A 325 12.26 26.01 53.72
N GLY A 326 12.25 25.12 52.72
CA GLY A 326 13.29 24.07 52.57
C GLY A 326 13.08 23.13 51.38
N LEU A 327 13.78 23.37 50.27
CA LEU A 327 14.22 22.31 49.34
C LEU A 327 15.45 21.61 49.98
N PRO A 328 15.77 20.32 49.72
CA PRO A 328 15.69 19.72 48.37
C PRO A 328 15.37 18.19 48.30
N LEU A 329 15.58 17.63 47.09
CA LEU A 329 15.79 16.21 46.72
C LEU A 329 14.57 15.28 46.59
N HIS A 330 14.82 14.20 45.83
CA HIS A 330 13.86 13.23 45.29
C HIS A 330 13.17 12.37 46.35
N GLU A 331 11.86 12.18 46.20
CA GLU A 331 11.18 10.93 46.55
C GLU A 331 10.02 10.67 45.57
N GLU A 332 9.77 9.41 45.18
CA GLU A 332 8.76 9.05 44.17
C GLU A 332 7.34 9.02 44.75
N ALA A 333 6.69 10.19 44.83
CA ALA A 333 5.28 10.27 45.15
C ALA A 333 4.42 9.70 44.01
N THR A 334 3.80 8.53 44.23
CA THR A 334 2.88 7.86 43.30
C THR A 334 1.57 8.61 43.15
N THR A 335 1.59 9.67 42.34
CA THR A 335 0.41 10.50 42.06
C THR A 335 -0.68 9.69 41.35
N ALA A 336 -1.79 9.46 42.05
CA ALA A 336 -2.99 8.87 41.48
C ALA A 336 -3.48 9.73 40.31
N ARG A 337 -3.42 9.19 39.09
CA ARG A 337 -3.72 9.91 37.84
C ARG A 337 -5.18 10.37 37.83
N ALA A 338 -5.39 11.69 37.91
CA ALA A 338 -6.69 12.30 37.68
C ALA A 338 -7.26 11.86 36.31
N PRO A 339 -8.59 11.72 36.16
CA PRO A 339 -9.19 11.21 34.94
C PRO A 339 -8.84 12.10 33.74
N GLU A 340 -8.12 11.53 32.78
CA GLU A 340 -7.61 12.23 31.62
C GLU A 340 -8.77 12.72 30.74
N LEU A 341 -8.93 14.04 30.67
CA LEU A 341 -10.02 14.69 29.96
C LEU A 341 -9.79 14.55 28.45
N LYS A 342 -10.37 13.49 27.87
CA LYS A 342 -10.17 13.09 26.47
C LYS A 342 -10.50 14.23 25.52
N MET A 343 -9.45 14.88 25.01
CA MET A 343 -9.55 15.95 24.02
C MET A 343 -10.36 15.49 22.81
N ASP A 344 -11.36 16.30 22.45
CA ASP A 344 -12.24 16.07 21.30
C ASP A 344 -11.42 15.69 20.05
N PRO A 345 -11.73 14.56 19.39
CA PRO A 345 -11.12 14.17 18.12
C PRO A 345 -11.09 15.29 17.08
N LYS A 346 -12.14 16.12 16.99
CA LYS A 346 -12.23 17.21 16.01
C LYS A 346 -11.25 18.34 16.33
N MET A 347 -11.18 18.82 17.58
CA MET A 347 -10.12 19.74 18.01
C MET A 347 -8.72 19.18 17.75
N ARG A 348 -8.48 17.89 18.06
CA ARG A 348 -7.16 17.24 17.86
C ARG A 348 -6.76 17.17 16.38
N ILE A 349 -7.68 16.80 15.49
CA ILE A 349 -7.44 16.79 14.04
C ILE A 349 -7.15 18.21 13.54
N THR A 350 -7.95 19.20 13.98
CA THR A 350 -7.82 20.59 13.53
C THR A 350 -6.47 21.19 13.93
N ALA A 351 -6.05 21.01 15.19
CA ALA A 351 -4.75 21.46 15.68
C ALA A 351 -3.56 20.77 14.96
N HIS A 352 -3.66 19.45 14.71
CA HIS A 352 -2.63 18.71 13.98
C HIS A 352 -2.52 19.16 12.51
N MET A 353 -3.65 19.34 11.81
CA MET A 353 -3.65 19.79 10.42
C MET A 353 -3.06 21.20 10.27
N ASN A 354 -3.38 22.11 11.18
CA ASN A 354 -2.84 23.47 11.14
C ASN A 354 -1.36 23.54 11.51
N LYS A 355 -0.86 22.63 12.34
CA LYS A 355 0.55 22.59 12.76
C LYS A 355 1.46 21.90 11.74
N GLU A 356 1.06 20.72 11.24
CA GLU A 356 1.92 19.85 10.42
C GLU A 356 1.54 19.83 8.93
N HIS A 357 0.29 20.17 8.57
CA HIS A 357 -0.28 19.99 7.22
C HIS A 357 -0.83 21.28 6.59
N GLY A 358 -0.30 22.43 7.02
CA GLY A 358 -0.66 23.73 6.47
C GLY A 358 -0.39 23.87 4.96
N ALA A 359 0.50 23.06 4.38
CA ALA A 359 0.72 23.03 2.93
C ALA A 359 -0.44 22.31 2.19
N GLU A 360 -0.88 21.16 2.70
CA GLU A 360 -1.96 20.34 2.16
C GLU A 360 -3.29 21.10 2.19
N LEU A 361 -3.55 21.90 3.23
CA LEU A 361 -4.71 22.79 3.31
C LEU A 361 -4.72 23.81 2.14
N LYS A 362 -3.56 24.38 1.76
CA LYS A 362 -3.45 25.23 0.56
C LYS A 362 -3.70 24.45 -0.72
N LEU A 363 -3.24 23.19 -0.81
CA LEU A 363 -3.50 22.32 -1.96
C LEU A 363 -5.00 22.00 -2.12
N TYR A 364 -5.72 21.74 -1.02
CA TYR A 364 -7.17 21.48 -1.07
C TYR A 364 -7.93 22.67 -1.66
N LEU A 365 -7.69 23.89 -1.16
CA LEU A 365 -8.32 25.11 -1.67
C LEU A 365 -8.06 25.31 -3.17
N ARG A 366 -6.82 25.09 -3.62
CA ARG A 366 -6.44 25.22 -5.03
C ARG A 366 -7.09 24.14 -5.92
N ALA A 367 -7.14 22.89 -5.46
CA ALA A 367 -7.61 21.75 -6.27
C ALA A 367 -9.14 21.53 -6.25
N PHE A 368 -9.84 22.01 -5.22
CA PHE A 368 -11.28 21.79 -5.06
C PHE A 368 -12.13 23.07 -5.11
N ASN A 369 -11.54 24.23 -4.78
CA ASN A 369 -12.23 25.54 -4.85
C ASN A 369 -11.64 26.46 -5.94
N GLY A 370 -10.59 26.02 -6.66
CA GLY A 370 -10.03 26.72 -7.82
C GLY A 370 -9.17 27.95 -7.49
N LEU A 371 -8.77 28.13 -6.23
CA LEU A 371 -8.00 29.28 -5.78
C LEU A 371 -6.60 29.35 -6.42
N SER A 372 -6.08 30.56 -6.59
CA SER A 372 -4.66 30.79 -6.89
C SER A 372 -3.78 30.49 -5.66
N SER A 373 -2.46 30.40 -5.85
CA SER A 373 -1.53 30.16 -4.72
C SER A 373 -1.59 31.28 -3.67
N SER A 374 -1.74 32.54 -4.10
CA SER A 374 -1.92 33.70 -3.22
C SER A 374 -3.32 33.76 -2.60
N ALA A 375 -4.37 33.40 -3.32
CA ALA A 375 -5.72 33.37 -2.76
C ALA A 375 -5.88 32.30 -1.67
N ALA A 376 -5.18 31.17 -1.83
CA ALA A 376 -5.05 30.10 -0.84
C ALA A 376 -3.91 30.35 0.17
N ALA A 377 -3.36 31.56 0.27
CA ALA A 377 -2.40 31.87 1.32
C ALA A 377 -3.03 31.71 2.72
N ASP A 378 -2.17 31.41 3.68
CA ASP A 378 -2.43 31.27 5.11
C ASP A 378 -3.65 30.39 5.47
N ALA A 379 -3.83 29.32 4.69
CA ALA A 379 -4.87 28.34 4.88
C ALA A 379 -4.84 27.68 6.26
N GLN A 380 -5.94 27.76 7.00
CA GLN A 380 -6.13 27.08 8.28
C GLN A 380 -7.47 26.34 8.29
N LEU A 381 -7.45 25.08 8.72
CA LEU A 381 -8.65 24.31 9.03
C LEU A 381 -9.31 24.93 10.27
N THR A 382 -10.58 25.31 10.13
CA THR A 382 -11.39 25.89 11.22
C THR A 382 -12.45 24.90 11.70
N ASP A 383 -12.96 24.05 10.81
CA ASP A 383 -13.94 23.02 11.13
C ASP A 383 -13.77 21.78 10.24
N ILE A 384 -14.17 20.62 10.76
CA ILE A 384 -14.26 19.35 10.02
C ILE A 384 -15.56 18.64 10.39
N THR A 385 -16.32 18.21 9.37
CA THR A 385 -17.50 17.34 9.48
C THR A 385 -17.17 15.97 8.87
N LEU A 386 -18.15 15.07 8.75
CA LEU A 386 -17.95 13.79 8.08
C LEU A 386 -17.83 13.92 6.54
N ASP A 387 -18.31 15.02 5.97
CA ASP A 387 -18.51 15.24 4.54
C ASP A 387 -17.88 16.56 4.03
N ALA A 388 -17.22 17.34 4.89
CA ALA A 388 -16.59 18.60 4.54
C ALA A 388 -15.45 19.01 5.49
N LEU A 389 -14.57 19.87 4.96
CA LEU A 389 -13.62 20.71 5.70
C LEU A 389 -14.03 22.17 5.52
N THR A 390 -13.91 22.97 6.56
CA THR A 390 -14.07 24.44 6.48
C THR A 390 -12.71 25.07 6.73
N ILE A 391 -12.15 25.71 5.71
CA ILE A 391 -10.77 26.21 5.69
C ILE A 391 -10.81 27.72 5.47
N SER A 392 -10.28 28.49 6.42
CA SER A 392 -10.03 29.93 6.24
C SER A 392 -8.77 30.14 5.40
N SER A 393 -8.64 31.31 4.77
CA SER A 393 -7.54 31.69 3.89
C SER A 393 -7.44 33.23 3.80
N ALA A 394 -6.39 33.73 3.15
CA ALA A 394 -6.23 35.15 2.84
C ALA A 394 -7.39 35.77 2.02
N THR A 395 -8.28 34.97 1.42
CA THR A 395 -9.46 35.44 0.67
C THR A 395 -10.80 35.13 1.33
N GLY A 396 -10.81 34.55 2.54
CA GLY A 396 -12.03 34.21 3.28
C GLY A 396 -12.14 32.73 3.62
N VAL A 397 -13.35 32.28 3.97
CA VAL A 397 -13.63 30.92 4.44
C VAL A 397 -14.28 30.09 3.32
N HIS A 398 -13.74 28.89 3.09
CA HIS A 398 -14.13 28.00 2.00
C HIS A 398 -14.50 26.62 2.52
N THR A 399 -15.50 25.98 1.92
CA THR A 399 -15.84 24.58 2.19
C THR A 399 -15.22 23.66 1.13
N VAL A 400 -14.44 22.67 1.57
CA VAL A 400 -13.91 21.58 0.73
C VAL A 400 -14.74 20.33 1.00
N ARG A 401 -15.30 19.69 -0.03
CA ARG A 401 -16.07 18.44 0.13
C ARG A 401 -15.16 17.23 0.32
N ILE A 402 -15.45 16.42 1.33
CA ILE A 402 -14.79 15.12 1.56
C ILE A 402 -15.58 14.07 0.76
N SER A 403 -14.96 13.52 -0.28
CA SER A 403 -15.57 12.50 -1.15
C SER A 403 -14.60 11.33 -1.37
N PRO A 404 -14.98 10.08 -1.06
CA PRO A 404 -16.21 9.69 -0.37
C PRO A 404 -16.23 10.21 1.09
N PRO A 405 -17.40 10.52 1.67
CA PRO A 405 -17.48 10.98 3.06
C PRO A 405 -16.96 9.92 4.05
N MET A 406 -16.61 10.40 5.24
CA MET A 406 -16.25 9.59 6.40
C MET A 406 -17.49 8.96 7.04
N LYS A 407 -17.29 7.83 7.73
CA LYS A 407 -18.28 7.24 8.64
C LYS A 407 -18.04 7.71 10.07
N SER A 408 -16.80 8.06 10.42
CA SER A 408 -16.40 8.66 11.69
C SER A 408 -15.15 9.52 11.54
N LEU A 409 -14.87 10.40 12.52
CA LEU A 409 -13.62 11.17 12.54
C LEU A 409 -12.35 10.30 12.68
N ALA A 410 -12.46 9.00 12.96
CA ALA A 410 -11.31 8.08 12.89
C ALA A 410 -10.84 7.85 11.43
N ASP A 411 -11.75 7.98 10.45
CA ASP A 411 -11.43 7.82 9.03
C ASP A 411 -10.61 9.00 8.46
N ALA A 412 -10.49 10.11 9.23
CA ALA A 412 -9.93 11.37 8.77
C ALA A 412 -8.50 11.24 8.22
N ARG A 413 -7.63 10.43 8.85
CA ARG A 413 -6.27 10.21 8.33
C ARG A 413 -6.30 9.62 6.92
N MET A 414 -7.13 8.59 6.67
CA MET A 414 -7.21 7.97 5.35
C MET A 414 -7.84 8.91 4.33
N ARG A 415 -8.93 9.61 4.68
CA ARG A 415 -9.60 10.53 3.74
C ARG A 415 -8.79 11.78 3.40
N LEU A 416 -8.03 12.32 4.35
CA LEU A 416 -7.22 13.52 4.10
C LEU A 416 -5.96 13.22 3.27
N VAL A 417 -5.36 12.04 3.42
CA VAL A 417 -4.28 11.56 2.53
C VAL A 417 -4.82 11.32 1.10
N ASP A 418 -5.92 10.58 0.97
CA ASP A 418 -6.66 10.32 -0.28
C ASP A 418 -7.10 11.63 -0.99
N MET A 419 -7.46 12.67 -0.23
CA MET A 419 -7.71 14.01 -0.77
C MET A 419 -6.44 14.78 -1.15
N ALA A 420 -5.31 14.57 -0.46
CA ALA A 420 -4.05 15.23 -0.76
C ALA A 420 -3.42 14.68 -2.04
N GLU A 421 -3.46 13.37 -2.23
CA GLU A 421 -3.03 12.69 -3.46
C GLU A 421 -3.83 13.20 -4.67
N ARG A 422 -5.17 13.21 -4.59
CA ARG A 422 -6.04 13.81 -5.63
C ARG A 422 -5.80 15.32 -5.84
N ALA A 423 -5.45 16.07 -4.80
CA ALA A 423 -5.14 17.49 -4.93
C ALA A 423 -3.80 17.72 -5.65
N GLN A 424 -2.80 16.89 -5.36
CA GLN A 424 -1.50 16.90 -6.05
C GLN A 424 -1.65 16.49 -7.52
N GLU A 425 -2.39 15.42 -7.80
CA GLU A 425 -2.71 14.95 -9.16
C GLU A 425 -3.38 16.06 -9.99
N LYS A 426 -4.48 16.65 -9.50
CA LYS A 426 -5.19 17.77 -10.16
C LYS A 426 -4.31 18.99 -10.45
N LEU A 427 -3.30 19.24 -9.62
CA LEU A 427 -2.39 20.38 -9.74
C LEU A 427 -1.09 20.04 -10.50
N GLY A 428 -0.91 18.78 -10.93
CA GLY A 428 0.30 18.31 -11.60
C GLY A 428 1.56 18.29 -10.72
N LEU A 429 1.37 18.22 -9.40
CA LEU A 429 2.44 18.28 -8.40
C LEU A 429 2.99 16.88 -8.07
N SER A 430 4.23 16.82 -7.59
CA SER A 430 4.73 15.64 -6.89
C SER A 430 4.38 15.72 -5.41
N ASP A 431 4.28 14.55 -4.81
CA ASP A 431 4.32 14.27 -3.37
C ASP A 431 5.68 14.58 -2.70
N ILE A 432 6.67 15.01 -3.50
CA ILE A 432 8.03 15.40 -3.12
C ILE A 432 8.18 16.90 -3.31
N ARG A 433 8.72 17.59 -2.31
CA ARG A 433 8.93 19.04 -2.33
C ARG A 433 10.41 19.38 -2.21
N ILE A 434 10.87 20.36 -2.99
CA ILE A 434 12.18 20.98 -2.81
C ILE A 434 11.97 22.35 -2.15
N ASP A 435 12.58 22.52 -0.99
CA ASP A 435 12.47 23.68 -0.09
C ASP A 435 13.78 24.50 0.01
N ARG A 436 14.89 23.92 -0.45
CA ARG A 436 16.24 24.47 -0.38
C ARG A 436 16.89 24.63 -1.75
N PHE A 437 17.94 25.46 -1.78
CA PHE A 437 18.81 25.66 -2.93
C PHE A 437 20.17 24.99 -2.69
N LEU A 438 20.78 24.42 -3.73
CA LEU A 438 22.18 24.00 -3.69
C LEU A 438 23.00 24.74 -4.76
N PRO A 439 24.12 25.40 -4.39
CA PRO A 439 24.99 26.11 -5.32
C PRO A 439 25.72 25.15 -6.29
N PRO A 440 26.29 25.65 -7.40
CA PRO A 440 26.95 24.84 -8.42
C PRO A 440 28.22 24.19 -7.87
N ARG A 441 28.50 22.96 -8.31
CA ARG A 441 29.60 22.10 -7.85
C ARG A 441 30.11 21.22 -9.00
N GLY A 442 31.38 20.81 -8.93
CA GLY A 442 31.99 19.95 -9.96
C GLY A 442 31.89 20.56 -11.36
N GLY A 443 31.48 19.76 -12.36
CA GLY A 443 31.27 20.24 -13.74
C GLY A 443 30.24 21.38 -13.86
N GLY A 444 29.28 21.47 -12.94
CA GLY A 444 28.33 22.58 -12.89
C GLY A 444 28.99 23.92 -12.58
N LEU A 445 29.96 23.93 -11.67
CA LEU A 445 30.76 25.12 -11.35
C LEU A 445 31.64 25.55 -12.53
N LEU A 446 32.16 24.58 -13.30
CA LEU A 446 32.90 24.89 -14.54
C LEU A 446 31.99 25.52 -15.60
N SER A 447 30.75 25.05 -15.77
CA SER A 447 29.76 25.67 -16.67
C SER A 447 29.43 27.10 -16.23
N PHE A 448 29.11 27.28 -14.95
CA PHE A 448 28.82 28.60 -14.35
C PHE A 448 29.96 29.59 -14.61
N ILE A 449 31.21 29.19 -14.39
CA ILE A 449 32.40 30.03 -14.63
C ILE A 449 32.56 30.33 -16.13
N GLY A 450 32.43 29.32 -17.01
CA GLY A 450 32.58 29.49 -18.45
C GLY A 450 31.55 30.45 -19.06
N VAL A 451 30.29 30.33 -18.66
CA VAL A 451 29.19 31.19 -19.12
C VAL A 451 29.28 32.59 -18.50
N SER A 452 29.66 32.70 -17.22
CA SER A 452 29.93 34.01 -16.59
C SER A 452 31.08 34.74 -17.29
N PHE A 453 32.16 34.04 -17.63
CA PHE A 453 33.27 34.57 -18.40
C PHE A 453 32.83 34.98 -19.81
N TYR A 454 31.99 34.17 -20.47
CA TYR A 454 31.42 34.54 -21.77
C TYR A 454 30.59 35.83 -21.71
N PHE A 455 29.70 35.99 -20.72
CA PHE A 455 28.94 37.23 -20.54
C PHE A 455 29.82 38.43 -20.21
N PHE A 456 30.91 38.24 -19.44
CA PHE A 456 31.93 39.27 -19.24
C PHE A 456 32.62 39.67 -20.56
N CYS A 457 33.03 38.70 -21.39
CA CYS A 457 33.58 38.97 -22.72
C CYS A 457 32.58 39.71 -23.63
N ALA A 458 31.31 39.32 -23.61
CA ALA A 458 30.24 40.00 -24.35
C ALA A 458 30.03 41.44 -23.87
N ALA A 459 30.13 41.71 -22.56
CA ALA A 459 30.06 43.06 -22.00
C ALA A 459 31.28 43.93 -22.40
N VAL A 460 32.51 43.38 -22.36
CA VAL A 460 33.73 44.07 -22.80
C VAL A 460 33.68 44.40 -24.31
N VAL A 461 33.18 43.49 -25.13
CA VAL A 461 32.97 43.70 -26.58
C VAL A 461 31.86 44.73 -26.86
N SER A 462 30.80 44.75 -26.06
CA SER A 462 29.64 45.63 -26.29
C SER A 462 29.82 47.04 -25.73
N SER A 463 30.68 47.22 -24.71
CA SER A 463 31.03 48.51 -24.13
C SER A 463 32.09 49.29 -24.92
N GLY A 464 32.63 48.71 -26.00
CA GLY A 464 33.67 49.33 -26.83
C GLY A 464 35.07 49.33 -26.21
N LEU A 465 35.25 48.71 -25.03
CA LEU A 465 36.55 48.63 -24.34
C LEU A 465 37.59 47.77 -25.09
N LEU A 466 37.16 46.93 -26.04
CA LEU A 466 38.04 46.19 -26.94
C LEU A 466 38.12 46.90 -28.31
N HIS A 467 39.14 47.73 -28.49
CA HIS A 467 39.44 48.40 -29.76
C HIS A 467 40.95 48.38 -30.09
N PRO A 468 41.36 48.56 -31.36
CA PRO A 468 42.76 48.64 -31.76
C PRO A 468 43.55 49.67 -30.94
N GLY A 469 44.79 49.34 -30.58
CA GLY A 469 45.65 50.16 -29.72
C GLY A 469 45.47 49.93 -28.21
N THR A 470 44.46 49.16 -27.78
CA THR A 470 44.36 48.72 -26.37
C THR A 470 45.28 47.52 -26.08
N ALA A 471 45.74 47.40 -24.84
CA ALA A 471 46.50 46.22 -24.39
C ALA A 471 45.69 44.92 -24.51
N ALA A 472 44.37 44.98 -24.30
CA ALA A 472 43.47 43.83 -24.47
C ALA A 472 43.38 43.38 -25.94
N TRP A 473 43.36 44.32 -26.88
CA TRP A 473 43.41 44.02 -28.31
C TRP A 473 44.74 43.38 -28.70
N ALA A 474 45.87 43.98 -28.30
CA ALA A 474 47.20 43.44 -28.59
C ALA A 474 47.41 42.03 -27.99
N PHE A 475 46.88 41.77 -26.79
CA PHE A 475 46.90 40.44 -26.17
C PHE A 475 46.09 39.41 -26.99
N LEU A 476 44.88 39.77 -27.45
CA LEU A 476 44.07 38.85 -28.26
C LEU A 476 44.67 38.63 -29.65
N ASP A 477 45.27 39.63 -30.29
CA ASP A 477 46.01 39.46 -31.55
C ASP A 477 47.25 38.56 -31.40
N ALA A 478 47.88 38.51 -30.22
CA ALA A 478 49.04 37.66 -29.95
C ALA A 478 48.69 36.21 -29.55
N TYR A 479 47.55 35.97 -28.89
CA TYR A 479 47.24 34.69 -28.24
C TYR A 479 45.91 34.04 -28.64
N PHE A 480 44.97 34.75 -29.27
CA PHE A 480 43.72 34.15 -29.75
C PHE A 480 43.89 33.65 -31.20
N PRO A 481 43.46 32.41 -31.56
CA PRO A 481 43.72 31.83 -32.90
C PRO A 481 43.22 32.61 -34.12
N PHE A 482 42.35 33.61 -33.91
CA PHE A 482 41.79 34.47 -34.96
C PHE A 482 41.94 35.97 -34.64
N GLY A 483 42.82 36.32 -33.70
CA GLY A 483 43.05 37.67 -33.20
C GLY A 483 41.85 38.32 -32.49
N ALA A 484 42.00 39.59 -32.11
CA ALA A 484 40.96 40.39 -31.47
C ALA A 484 39.74 40.61 -32.39
N ALA A 485 39.96 40.69 -33.70
CA ALA A 485 38.89 40.81 -34.69
C ALA A 485 38.04 39.53 -34.77
N GLY A 486 38.67 38.36 -34.87
CA GLY A 486 37.99 37.07 -34.89
C GLY A 486 37.34 36.71 -33.55
N PHE A 487 37.96 37.09 -32.43
CA PHE A 487 37.34 37.03 -31.10
C PHE A 487 36.06 37.88 -31.04
N THR A 488 36.12 39.13 -31.49
CA THR A 488 34.98 40.06 -31.53
C THR A 488 33.85 39.51 -32.41
N TRP A 489 34.19 38.92 -33.56
CA TRP A 489 33.22 38.24 -34.43
C TRP A 489 32.58 37.02 -33.74
N LEU A 490 33.39 36.16 -33.13
CA LEU A 490 32.90 34.95 -32.45
C LEU A 490 31.93 35.29 -31.31
N VAL A 491 32.33 36.21 -30.43
CA VAL A 491 31.53 36.62 -29.27
C VAL A 491 30.19 37.20 -29.70
N LYS A 492 30.15 38.03 -30.77
CA LYS A 492 28.91 38.58 -31.33
C LYS A 492 28.05 37.52 -32.02
N THR A 493 28.67 36.62 -32.80
CA THR A 493 27.97 35.55 -33.54
C THR A 493 27.25 34.57 -32.61
N ILE A 494 27.87 34.18 -31.50
CA ILE A 494 27.25 33.24 -30.53
C ILE A 494 26.36 33.94 -29.49
N GLY A 495 26.30 35.28 -29.45
CA GLY A 495 25.54 36.06 -28.47
C GLY A 495 24.07 35.72 -28.38
N LEU A 496 23.34 35.90 -29.48
CA LEU A 496 21.90 35.59 -29.50
C LEU A 496 21.62 34.08 -29.30
N PRO A 497 22.37 33.14 -29.93
CA PRO A 497 22.24 31.71 -29.62
C PRO A 497 22.41 31.34 -28.14
N VAL A 498 23.47 31.83 -27.46
CA VAL A 498 23.71 31.52 -26.03
C VAL A 498 22.58 32.05 -25.17
N VAL A 499 22.15 33.31 -25.37
CA VAL A 499 21.02 33.89 -24.62
C VAL A 499 19.74 33.10 -24.88
N ALA A 500 19.44 32.72 -26.13
CA ALA A 500 18.25 31.96 -26.47
C ALA A 500 18.22 30.57 -25.80
N ILE A 501 19.36 29.87 -25.76
CA ILE A 501 19.50 28.59 -25.05
C ILE A 501 19.23 28.78 -23.55
N HIS A 502 19.95 29.69 -22.89
CA HIS A 502 19.88 29.86 -21.44
C HIS A 502 18.52 30.41 -20.97
N VAL A 503 17.82 31.24 -21.76
CA VAL A 503 16.42 31.61 -21.50
C VAL A 503 15.49 30.40 -21.62
N THR A 504 15.68 29.56 -22.64
CA THR A 504 14.87 28.35 -22.87
C THR A 504 15.06 27.34 -21.73
N GLU A 505 16.29 27.15 -21.28
CA GLU A 505 16.62 26.29 -20.13
C GLU A 505 16.01 26.81 -18.83
N ALA A 506 16.16 28.09 -18.52
CA ALA A 506 15.57 28.71 -17.33
C ALA A 506 14.03 28.60 -17.33
N TRP A 507 13.38 28.81 -18.49
CA TRP A 507 11.94 28.57 -18.66
C TRP A 507 11.55 27.10 -18.48
N TRP A 508 12.31 26.18 -19.10
CA TRP A 508 12.05 24.74 -19.01
C TRP A 508 12.18 24.23 -17.57
N MET A 509 13.21 24.67 -16.84
CA MET A 509 13.41 24.41 -15.42
C MET A 509 12.22 24.89 -14.58
N ALA A 510 11.80 26.16 -14.77
CA ALA A 510 10.65 26.72 -14.08
C ALA A 510 9.36 25.92 -14.34
N ARG A 511 9.12 25.55 -15.60
CA ARG A 511 7.86 24.92 -16.04
C ARG A 511 7.76 23.43 -15.73
N THR A 512 8.86 22.68 -15.80
CA THR A 512 8.87 21.20 -15.69
C THR A 512 9.33 20.69 -14.32
N ARG A 513 10.15 21.46 -13.60
CA ARG A 513 10.74 21.05 -12.32
C ARG A 513 10.25 21.89 -11.15
N LEU A 514 10.52 23.20 -11.15
CA LEU A 514 10.18 24.06 -9.99
C LEU A 514 8.68 24.03 -9.67
N ALA A 515 7.83 24.22 -10.69
CA ALA A 515 6.38 24.14 -10.54
C ALA A 515 5.89 22.76 -10.06
N ARG A 516 6.54 21.66 -10.48
CA ARG A 516 6.13 20.28 -10.13
C ARG A 516 6.51 19.89 -8.71
N TYR A 517 7.69 20.31 -8.25
CA TYR A 517 8.25 19.93 -6.95
C TYR A 517 8.06 21.03 -5.87
N GLY A 518 6.97 21.79 -5.98
CA GLY A 518 6.48 22.68 -4.91
C GLY A 518 7.32 23.93 -4.62
N VAL A 519 8.16 24.37 -5.57
CA VAL A 519 8.89 25.63 -5.52
C VAL A 519 8.00 26.74 -6.10
N GLU A 520 7.52 27.63 -5.25
CA GLU A 520 6.52 28.64 -5.60
C GLU A 520 7.08 29.74 -6.52
N THR A 521 6.43 29.99 -7.65
CA THR A 521 6.82 31.01 -8.63
C THR A 521 6.97 32.39 -8.00
N GLY A 522 8.09 33.06 -8.24
CA GLY A 522 8.38 34.38 -7.66
C GLY A 522 8.89 34.34 -6.21
N SER A 523 8.97 33.17 -5.57
CA SER A 523 9.67 33.05 -4.28
C SER A 523 11.18 33.27 -4.44
N ALA A 524 11.86 33.67 -3.36
CA ALA A 524 13.33 33.81 -3.35
C ALA A 524 14.06 32.48 -3.70
N LEU A 525 13.44 31.32 -3.44
CA LEU A 525 13.95 30.02 -3.86
C LEU A 525 13.81 29.82 -5.38
N TRP A 526 12.67 30.20 -5.95
CA TRP A 526 12.43 30.13 -7.39
C TRP A 526 13.40 31.03 -8.15
N PHE A 527 13.60 32.28 -7.71
CA PHE A 527 14.57 33.18 -8.33
C PHE A 527 16.00 32.64 -8.27
N LYS A 528 16.44 32.05 -7.15
CA LYS A 528 17.75 31.38 -7.07
C LYS A 528 17.89 30.30 -8.14
N TRP A 529 16.93 29.37 -8.24
CA TRP A 529 17.01 28.29 -9.24
C TRP A 529 16.91 28.78 -10.70
N VAL A 530 16.11 29.80 -10.98
CA VAL A 530 15.96 30.36 -12.34
C VAL A 530 17.20 31.15 -12.77
N LEU A 531 17.75 31.98 -11.90
CA LEU A 531 18.98 32.74 -12.17
C LEU A 531 20.20 31.81 -12.27
N GLU A 532 20.29 30.79 -11.40
CA GLU A 532 21.32 29.76 -11.50
C GLU A 532 21.22 29.02 -12.84
N THR A 533 20.01 28.60 -13.26
CA THR A 533 19.83 27.93 -14.56
C THR A 533 20.19 28.83 -15.74
N PHE A 534 19.94 30.15 -15.64
CA PHE A 534 20.35 31.09 -16.68
C PHE A 534 21.88 31.22 -16.79
N VAL A 535 22.67 30.96 -15.73
CA VAL A 535 24.14 31.06 -15.78
C VAL A 535 24.80 29.69 -15.97
N GLU A 536 24.44 28.67 -15.18
CA GLU A 536 25.04 27.33 -15.27
C GLU A 536 24.50 26.52 -16.46
N GLY A 537 23.24 26.72 -16.86
CA GLY A 537 22.53 25.98 -17.91
C GLY A 537 22.01 24.61 -17.47
N PHE A 538 21.92 23.65 -18.39
CA PHE A 538 21.45 22.28 -18.14
C PHE A 538 21.99 21.57 -16.87
N PRO A 539 23.26 21.70 -16.45
CA PRO A 539 23.77 21.04 -15.23
C PRO A 539 22.99 21.39 -13.95
N THR A 540 22.38 22.58 -13.90
CA THR A 540 21.45 22.99 -12.83
C THR A 540 20.27 22.03 -12.69
N MET A 541 19.72 21.59 -13.84
CA MET A 541 18.60 20.64 -13.88
C MET A 541 19.02 19.27 -13.37
N ILE A 542 20.23 18.81 -13.73
CA ILE A 542 20.78 17.54 -13.25
C ILE A 542 20.92 17.56 -11.72
N ARG A 543 21.46 18.66 -11.15
CA ARG A 543 21.57 18.83 -9.68
C ARG A 543 20.21 18.84 -9.00
N PHE A 544 19.20 19.50 -9.59
CA PHE A 544 17.85 19.51 -9.06
C PHE A 544 17.18 18.13 -9.11
N ASP A 545 17.33 17.41 -10.22
CA ASP A 545 16.80 16.05 -10.36
C ASP A 545 17.48 15.08 -9.38
N GLN A 546 18.78 15.25 -9.11
CA GLN A 546 19.48 14.53 -8.04
C GLN A 546 18.88 14.82 -6.65
N MET A 547 18.62 16.09 -6.31
CA MET A 547 17.96 16.45 -5.04
C MET A 547 16.56 15.85 -4.91
N VAL A 548 15.80 15.77 -6.00
CA VAL A 548 14.49 15.09 -6.02
C VAL A 548 14.65 13.60 -5.71
N GLN A 549 15.69 12.93 -6.21
CA GLN A 549 15.96 11.53 -5.87
C GLN A 549 16.50 11.35 -4.43
N GLU A 550 17.22 12.33 -3.87
CA GLU A 550 17.58 12.34 -2.44
C GLU A 550 16.35 12.45 -1.55
N GLU A 551 15.43 13.38 -1.83
CA GLU A 551 14.20 13.52 -1.04
C GLU A 551 13.24 12.35 -1.21
N LYS A 552 13.20 11.69 -2.38
CA LYS A 552 12.52 10.40 -2.53
C LYS A 552 13.10 9.34 -1.62
N LYS A 553 14.42 9.13 -1.66
CA LYS A 553 15.11 8.18 -0.79
C LYS A 553 14.93 8.48 0.70
N LYS A 554 14.87 9.76 1.10
CA LYS A 554 14.54 10.14 2.49
C LYS A 554 13.09 9.86 2.85
N LYS A 555 12.13 10.16 1.95
CA LYS A 555 10.70 9.87 2.15
C LYS A 555 10.39 8.38 2.11
N GLU A 556 11.20 7.59 1.42
CA GLU A 556 11.20 6.13 1.47
C GLU A 556 11.79 5.67 2.81
N ALA A 557 13.01 6.11 3.16
CA ALA A 557 13.68 5.77 4.42
C ALA A 557 12.89 6.14 5.67
N ALA A 558 12.16 7.27 5.67
CA ALA A 558 11.29 7.71 6.78
C ALA A 558 9.91 6.99 6.83
N LYS A 559 9.73 5.93 6.04
CA LYS A 559 8.66 4.92 6.21
C LYS A 559 9.18 3.62 6.84
N HIS A 560 10.49 3.52 7.07
CA HIS A 560 11.15 2.52 7.91
C HIS A 560 11.47 3.14 9.29
#